data_AF-A0A1Z4RAX4-F1
#
_entry.id   AF-A0A1Z4RAX4-F1
#
_cell.length_a   1.000
_cell.length_b   1.000
_cell.length_c   1.000
_cell.angle_alpha   90.00
_cell.angle_beta   90.00
_cell.angle_gamma   90.00
#
_symmetry.space_group_name_H-M   'P 1'
#
loop_
_entity.id
_entity.type
_entity.pdbx_description
1 polymer ?
#
loop_
_entity_poly.entity_id
_entity_poly.type
_entity_poly.pdbx_seq_one_letter_code
_entity_poly.pdbx_strand_id
1 'polypeptide(L)'
;MRYVIKKLQNIVDSETNAMPNLQINSQGDTVILLQKMLLYFGYLTSDALNGYYGSKTDIAVRNFQNDHGLLSDGVVNQQTWQALIESLPV
;
A
#
# COMPACT_ATOMS: atom_id res chain seq x y z
N MET A 1 -8.53 3.15 18.94
CA MET A 1 -8.44 2.12 17.88
C MET A 1 -9.68 2.06 16.98
N ARG A 2 -10.92 2.21 17.48
CA ARG A 2 -12.18 2.24 16.68
C ARG A 2 -12.34 3.43 15.70
N TYR A 3 -11.54 4.49 15.87
CA TYR A 3 -11.65 5.72 15.09
C TYR A 3 -11.10 5.57 13.67
N VAL A 4 -10.02 4.81 13.49
CA VAL A 4 -9.41 4.56 12.18
C VAL A 4 -10.35 3.70 11.33
N ILE A 5 -10.90 2.62 11.90
CA ILE A 5 -11.85 1.73 11.20
C ILE A 5 -13.11 2.49 10.74
N LYS A 6 -13.70 3.36 11.57
CA LYS A 6 -14.88 4.16 11.16
C LYS A 6 -14.57 5.25 10.13
N LYS A 7 -13.39 5.89 10.19
CA LYS A 7 -12.98 6.87 9.18
C LYS A 7 -12.69 6.20 7.84
N LEU A 8 -12.15 4.99 7.87
CA LEU A 8 -11.98 4.16 6.68
C LEU A 8 -13.35 3.71 6.14
N GLN A 9 -14.26 3.23 6.98
CA GLN A 9 -15.61 2.80 6.56
C GLN A 9 -16.41 3.92 5.87
N ASN A 10 -16.38 5.16 6.42
CA ASN A 10 -17.11 6.29 5.82
C ASN A 10 -16.51 6.81 4.49
N ILE A 11 -15.28 6.44 4.15
CA ILE A 11 -14.66 6.78 2.85
C ILE A 11 -14.99 5.71 1.80
N VAL A 12 -15.35 4.50 2.25
CA VAL A 12 -15.65 3.34 1.38
C VAL A 12 -17.04 3.45 0.73
N ASP A 13 -17.95 4.26 1.27
CA ASP A 13 -19.37 4.21 0.91
C ASP A 13 -19.86 5.25 -0.12
N SER A 14 -19.08 6.29 -0.50
CA SER A 14 -19.63 7.36 -1.37
C SER A 14 -19.37 7.21 -2.87
N GLU A 15 -18.44 6.38 -3.29
CA GLU A 15 -18.18 5.97 -4.68
C GLU A 15 -17.59 4.56 -4.58
N THR A 16 -17.76 3.66 -5.55
CA THR A 16 -17.14 2.32 -5.51
C THR A 16 -15.60 2.42 -5.63
N ASN A 17 -14.95 2.85 -4.56
CA ASN A 17 -13.59 3.41 -4.53
C ASN A 17 -12.57 2.31 -4.23
N ALA A 18 -12.23 1.51 -5.25
CA ALA A 18 -11.06 0.65 -5.21
C ALA A 18 -9.84 1.54 -4.93
N MET A 19 -9.01 1.17 -3.95
CA MET A 19 -7.73 1.85 -3.68
C MET A 19 -6.99 2.10 -5.00
N PRO A 20 -6.45 3.31 -5.23
CA PRO A 20 -5.95 3.71 -6.55
C PRO A 20 -4.78 2.81 -6.98
N ASN A 21 -4.64 2.62 -8.29
CA ASN A 21 -3.44 1.99 -8.83
C ASN A 21 -2.23 2.89 -8.58
N LEU A 22 -1.23 2.38 -7.85
CA LEU A 22 0.03 3.09 -7.61
C LEU A 22 1.16 2.39 -8.36
N GLN A 23 2.08 3.19 -8.89
CA GLN A 23 3.28 2.72 -9.58
C GLN A 23 4.36 3.79 -9.48
N ILE A 24 5.52 3.56 -10.09
CA ILE A 24 6.59 4.55 -10.14
C ILE A 24 6.07 5.93 -10.59
N ASN A 25 6.53 6.97 -9.92
CA ASN A 25 6.08 8.36 -10.05
C ASN A 25 4.69 8.70 -9.48
N SER A 26 3.92 7.75 -8.97
CA SER A 26 2.73 8.06 -8.16
C SER A 26 3.11 8.86 -6.90
N GLN A 27 2.24 9.75 -6.45
CA GLN A 27 2.49 10.61 -5.29
C GLN A 27 1.23 10.82 -4.44
N GLY A 28 1.43 11.23 -3.19
CA GLY A 28 0.37 11.70 -2.29
C GLY A 28 0.10 10.76 -1.12
N ASP A 29 -1.00 11.03 -0.41
CA ASP A 29 -1.32 10.37 0.86
C ASP A 29 -1.48 8.86 0.75
N THR A 30 -1.99 8.36 -0.38
CA THR A 30 -2.13 6.91 -0.61
C THR A 30 -0.77 6.23 -0.78
N VAL A 31 0.23 6.93 -1.33
CA VAL A 31 1.61 6.42 -1.40
C VAL A 31 2.23 6.38 0.00
N ILE A 32 1.96 7.39 0.84
CA ILE A 32 2.40 7.36 2.25
C ILE A 32 1.79 6.15 2.97
N LEU A 33 0.50 5.87 2.74
CA LEU A 33 -0.17 4.72 3.32
C LEU A 33 0.50 3.41 2.88
N LEU A 34 0.74 3.22 1.59
CA LEU A 34 1.48 2.08 1.05
C LEU A 34 2.85 1.94 1.74
N GLN A 35 3.64 3.01 1.77
CA GLN A 35 4.99 3.01 2.33
C GLN A 35 4.98 2.65 3.82
N LYS A 36 3.96 3.08 4.58
CA LYS A 36 3.77 2.69 5.99
C LYS A 36 3.49 1.21 6.15
N MET A 37 2.67 0.62 5.28
CA MET A 37 2.38 -0.82 5.31
C MET A 37 3.64 -1.63 4.95
N LEU A 38 4.37 -1.22 3.91
CA LEU A 38 5.63 -1.88 3.53
C LEU A 38 6.70 -1.74 4.61
N LEU A 39 6.79 -0.59 5.28
CA LEU A 39 7.66 -0.41 6.45
C LEU A 39 7.26 -1.34 7.59
N TYR A 40 5.96 -1.42 7.89
CA TYR A 40 5.43 -2.30 8.94
C TYR A 40 5.78 -3.76 8.71
N PHE A 41 5.68 -4.23 7.46
CA PHE A 41 6.05 -5.59 7.07
C PHE A 41 7.56 -5.79 6.84
N GLY A 42 8.38 -4.75 6.98
CA GLY A 42 9.84 -4.84 6.88
C GLY A 42 10.41 -4.79 5.46
N TYR A 43 9.60 -4.47 4.44
CA TYR A 43 10.06 -4.33 3.05
C TYR A 43 10.66 -2.95 2.75
N LEU A 44 10.37 -1.95 3.58
CA LEU A 44 10.80 -0.56 3.37
C LEU A 44 11.41 0.01 4.65
N THR A 45 12.29 1.00 4.51
CA THR A 45 12.88 1.76 5.61
C THR A 45 12.22 3.14 5.77
N SER A 46 12.27 3.72 6.97
CA SER A 46 11.53 4.94 7.30
C SER A 46 11.97 6.19 6.52
N ASP A 47 13.18 6.20 5.95
CA ASP A 47 13.68 7.31 5.12
C ASP A 47 12.95 7.43 3.77
N ALA A 48 12.21 6.39 3.35
CA ALA A 48 11.39 6.41 2.15
C ALA A 48 9.94 6.88 2.38
N LEU A 49 9.54 7.22 3.61
CA LEU A 49 8.19 7.72 3.95
C LEU A 49 7.97 9.19 3.53
N ASN A 50 8.02 9.46 2.23
CA ASN A 50 7.93 10.81 1.66
C ASN A 50 6.68 11.01 0.78
N GLY A 51 5.87 9.97 0.57
CA GLY A 51 4.70 10.04 -0.30
C GLY A 51 5.03 10.09 -1.78
N TYR A 52 6.28 9.83 -2.17
CA TYR A 52 6.71 9.67 -3.56
C TYR A 52 7.05 8.21 -3.84
N TYR A 53 6.40 7.62 -4.85
CA TYR A 53 6.66 6.27 -5.28
C TYR A 53 7.90 6.26 -6.19
N GLY A 54 9.08 6.21 -5.55
CA GLY A 54 10.38 6.08 -6.21
C GLY A 54 10.89 4.63 -6.27
N SER A 55 12.14 4.47 -6.67
CA SER A 55 12.79 3.16 -6.82
C SER A 55 12.80 2.31 -5.55
N LYS A 56 12.96 2.92 -4.37
CA LYS A 56 12.90 2.20 -3.08
C LYS A 56 11.52 1.58 -2.83
N THR A 57 10.46 2.34 -3.13
CA THR A 57 9.08 1.86 -3.00
C THR A 57 8.79 0.75 -4.02
N ASP A 58 9.26 0.90 -5.27
CA ASP A 58 9.09 -0.13 -6.32
C ASP A 58 9.73 -1.46 -5.93
N ILE A 59 10.98 -1.45 -5.46
CA ILE A 59 11.67 -2.66 -4.99
C ILE A 59 10.91 -3.30 -3.82
N ALA A 60 10.46 -2.50 -2.85
CA ALA A 60 9.71 -2.98 -1.70
C ALA A 60 8.39 -3.64 -2.11
N VAL A 61 7.65 -3.04 -3.04
CA VAL A 61 6.39 -3.62 -3.57
C VAL A 61 6.65 -4.91 -4.32
N ARG A 62 7.67 -4.96 -5.18
CA ARG A 62 8.03 -6.18 -5.90
C ARG A 62 8.38 -7.33 -4.97
N ASN A 63 9.14 -7.05 -3.91
CA ASN A 63 9.50 -8.05 -2.90
C ASN A 63 8.24 -8.54 -2.16
N PHE A 64 7.37 -7.62 -1.72
CA PHE A 64 6.10 -7.97 -1.11
C PHE A 64 5.24 -8.85 -2.05
N GLN A 65 5.11 -8.45 -3.31
CA GLN A 65 4.35 -9.19 -4.32
C GLN A 65 4.90 -10.60 -4.53
N ASN A 66 6.23 -10.76 -4.65
CA ASN A 66 6.87 -12.07 -4.79
C ASN A 66 6.59 -12.96 -3.58
N ASP A 67 6.75 -12.43 -2.36
CA ASP A 67 6.58 -13.20 -1.12
C ASP A 67 5.12 -13.62 -0.89
N HIS A 68 4.16 -12.92 -1.51
CA HIS A 68 2.73 -13.25 -1.46
C HIS A 68 2.22 -13.97 -2.72
N GLY A 69 3.12 -14.39 -3.63
CA GLY A 69 2.75 -15.13 -4.85
C GLY A 69 1.95 -14.31 -5.87
N LEU A 70 2.07 -12.98 -5.83
CA LEU A 70 1.46 -12.06 -6.79
C LEU A 70 2.39 -11.81 -7.98
N LEU A 71 1.86 -11.22 -9.05
CA LEU A 71 2.68 -10.70 -10.13
C LEU A 71 3.57 -9.56 -9.61
N SER A 72 4.89 -9.76 -9.63
CA SER A 72 5.88 -8.79 -9.12
C SER A 72 6.25 -7.73 -10.17
N ASP A 73 5.24 -7.01 -10.65
CA ASP A 73 5.37 -5.95 -11.65
C ASP A 73 5.63 -4.56 -11.04
N GLY A 74 5.60 -4.45 -9.70
CA GLY A 74 5.78 -3.19 -8.99
C GLY A 74 4.56 -2.26 -9.07
N VAL A 75 3.41 -2.74 -9.58
CA VAL A 75 2.15 -2.00 -9.67
C VAL A 75 1.23 -2.44 -8.54
N VAL A 76 0.88 -1.49 -7.67
CA VAL A 76 -0.05 -1.73 -6.56
C VAL A 76 -1.47 -1.54 -7.07
N ASN A 77 -2.05 -2.64 -7.55
CA ASN A 77 -3.45 -2.74 -7.94
C ASN A 77 -4.34 -3.26 -6.79
N GLN A 78 -5.62 -3.47 -7.07
CA GLN A 78 -6.58 -3.99 -6.09
C GLN A 78 -6.12 -5.29 -5.41
N GLN A 79 -5.51 -6.22 -6.16
CA GLN A 79 -5.03 -7.50 -5.60
C GLN A 79 -3.87 -7.27 -4.61
N THR A 80 -2.94 -6.37 -4.96
CA THR A 80 -1.83 -6.01 -4.07
C THR A 80 -2.35 -5.29 -2.81
N TRP A 81 -3.34 -4.41 -2.95
CA TRP A 81 -3.98 -3.75 -1.81
C TRP A 81 -4.69 -4.74 -0.88
N GLN A 82 -5.42 -5.71 -1.44
CA GLN A 82 -6.07 -6.76 -0.64
C GLN A 82 -5.05 -7.57 0.14
N ALA A 83 -3.97 -8.04 -0.51
CA ALA A 83 -2.91 -8.78 0.16
C ALA A 83 -2.26 -7.96 1.30
N LEU A 84 -1.98 -6.67 1.08
CA LEU A 84 -1.43 -5.79 2.13
C LEU A 84 -2.37 -5.68 3.34
N ILE A 85 -3.68 -5.61 3.12
CA ILE A 85 -4.68 -5.50 4.18
C ILE A 85 -4.85 -6.82 4.92
N GLU A 86 -4.91 -7.94 4.21
CA GLU A 86 -5.06 -9.28 4.79
C GLU A 86 -3.85 -9.71 5.62
N SER A 87 -2.65 -9.25 5.26
CA SER A 87 -1.42 -9.52 6.02
C SER A 87 -1.31 -8.73 7.33
N LEU A 88 -2.19 -7.74 7.59
CA LEU A 88 -2.17 -7.01 8.86
C LEU A 88 -2.72 -7.89 10.00
N PRO A 89 -2.06 -7.95 11.17
CA PRO A 89 -2.61 -8.63 12.31
C PRO A 89 -3.87 -7.92 12.82
N VAL A 90 -4.92 -8.71 13.05
CA VAL A 90 -6.20 -8.27 13.64
C VAL A 90 -6.13 -8.01 15.13
#